data_AF-A0A2V5T751-F1
#
_entry.id   AF-A0A2V5T751-F1
#
_cell.length_a   1.000
_cell.length_b   1.000
_cell.length_c   1.000
_cell.angle_alpha   90.00
_cell.angle_beta   90.00
_cell.angle_gamma   90.00
#
_symmetry.space_group_name_H-M   'P 1'
#
loop_
_entity.id
_entity.type
_entity.pdbx_description
1 polymer ?
#
loop_
_entity_poly.entity_id
_entity_poly.type
_entity_poly.pdbx_seq_one_letter_code
_entity_poly.pdbx_strand_id
1 'polypeptide(L)'
;MDYGAFPYEEPYARPRRRINYFAWTAAILFLSGFALAAWLGSFYIFDQPERPDSYRILQRLHKIDPPKRFELTAAPAGEFLKAKELYDRYVGMGAAELAKTDAELTRNYIRNYQQVRGLVPYVIGRYRILAARELGPDDVFTSGMVALTNAIDSGELLMEHLYPARPEVLPLMKQTLKPGLEVKLERTHDLSAVIHAQRLADGRIVITAEMPIAGKRSQSRRAPFQYLA
;
A
#
# COMPACT_ATOMS: atom_id res chain seq x y z
N MET A 1 -64.37 -53.49 -55.36
CA MET A 1 -62.90 -53.56 -55.32
C MET A 1 -62.45 -52.25 -54.68
N ASP A 2 -62.10 -52.33 -53.41
CA ASP A 2 -61.73 -51.22 -52.55
C ASP A 2 -60.23 -50.98 -52.73
N TYR A 3 -59.85 -49.84 -53.28
CA TYR A 3 -58.44 -49.48 -53.48
C TYR A 3 -58.02 -48.55 -52.35
N GLY A 4 -57.40 -49.14 -51.34
CA GLY A 4 -56.84 -48.45 -50.19
C GLY A 4 -55.84 -47.37 -50.60
N ALA A 5 -56.08 -46.15 -50.13
CA ALA A 5 -55.12 -45.06 -50.19
C ALA A 5 -54.01 -45.34 -49.18
N PHE A 6 -52.78 -45.56 -49.67
CA PHE A 6 -51.58 -45.54 -48.84
C PHE A 6 -51.18 -44.09 -48.56
N PRO A 7 -51.12 -43.63 -47.30
CA PRO A 7 -50.48 -42.37 -46.97
C PRO A 7 -48.97 -42.61 -46.97
N TYR A 8 -48.26 -42.01 -47.92
CA TYR A 8 -46.81 -41.84 -47.80
C TYR A 8 -46.54 -40.87 -46.65
N GLU A 9 -46.23 -41.39 -45.47
CA GLU A 9 -45.58 -40.61 -44.41
C GLU A 9 -44.18 -40.22 -44.88
N GLU A 10 -43.89 -38.93 -44.97
CA GLU A 10 -42.52 -38.39 -45.07
C GLU A 10 -41.87 -38.43 -43.67
N PRO A 11 -40.87 -39.29 -43.39
CA PRO A 11 -40.06 -39.13 -42.21
C PRO A 11 -38.92 -38.17 -42.54
N TYR A 12 -38.58 -37.27 -41.61
CA TYR A 12 -37.43 -36.34 -41.65
C TYR A 12 -37.66 -34.89 -42.13
N ALA A 13 -38.73 -34.24 -41.68
CA ALA A 13 -38.64 -32.80 -41.41
C ALA A 13 -37.81 -32.58 -40.12
N ARG A 14 -36.48 -32.48 -40.22
CA ARG A 14 -35.66 -32.00 -39.08
C ARG A 14 -36.21 -30.63 -38.67
N PRO A 15 -36.53 -30.38 -37.38
CA PRO A 15 -36.96 -29.06 -36.95
C PRO A 15 -35.84 -28.08 -37.28
N ARG A 16 -36.14 -27.14 -38.19
CA ARG A 16 -35.20 -26.12 -38.63
C ARG A 16 -34.99 -25.19 -37.45
N ARG A 17 -34.01 -25.52 -36.60
CA ARG A 17 -33.62 -24.72 -35.44
C ARG A 17 -33.23 -23.35 -35.95
N ARG A 18 -34.17 -22.40 -35.92
CA ARG A 18 -33.95 -21.01 -36.32
C ARG A 18 -33.02 -20.40 -35.27
N ILE A 19 -31.73 -20.48 -35.53
CA ILE A 19 -30.72 -19.77 -34.76
C ILE A 19 -31.04 -18.30 -34.97
N ASN A 20 -31.46 -17.63 -33.90
CA ASN A 20 -31.81 -16.22 -33.95
C ASN A 20 -30.51 -15.41 -34.08
N TYR A 21 -30.07 -15.19 -35.32
CA TYR A 21 -28.79 -14.54 -35.64
C TYR A 21 -28.67 -13.17 -34.97
N PHE A 22 -29.77 -12.43 -34.83
CA PHE A 22 -29.79 -11.13 -34.13
C PHE A 22 -29.48 -11.27 -32.62
N ALA A 23 -30.11 -12.23 -31.95
CA ALA A 23 -29.83 -12.52 -30.55
C ALA A 23 -28.39 -13.00 -30.35
N TRP A 24 -27.87 -13.79 -31.29
CA TRP A 24 -26.47 -14.24 -31.29
C TRP A 24 -25.48 -13.10 -31.52
N THR A 25 -25.75 -12.16 -32.43
CA THR A 25 -24.91 -10.97 -32.63
C THR A 25 -24.92 -10.06 -31.42
N ALA A 26 -26.09 -9.86 -30.79
CA ALA A 26 -26.20 -9.09 -29.56
C ALA A 26 -25.43 -9.75 -28.41
N ALA A 27 -25.51 -11.08 -28.27
CA ALA A 27 -24.76 -11.84 -27.27
C ALA A 27 -23.25 -11.73 -27.50
N ILE A 28 -22.78 -11.82 -28.75
CA ILE A 28 -21.35 -11.68 -29.08
C ILE A 28 -20.88 -10.25 -28.79
N LEU A 29 -21.63 -9.22 -29.17
CA LEU A 29 -21.30 -7.83 -28.84
C LEU A 29 -21.19 -7.60 -27.33
N PHE A 30 -22.12 -8.18 -26.56
CA PHE A 30 -22.10 -8.07 -25.11
C PHE A 30 -20.89 -8.79 -24.50
N LEU A 31 -20.57 -9.99 -24.99
CA LEU A 31 -19.39 -10.76 -24.57
C LEU A 31 -18.08 -10.06 -24.96
N SER A 32 -18.00 -9.46 -26.15
CA SER A 32 -16.85 -8.66 -26.58
C SER A 32 -16.69 -7.41 -25.73
N GLY A 33 -17.78 -6.70 -25.42
CA GLY A 33 -17.77 -5.56 -24.51
C GLY A 33 -17.35 -5.96 -23.10
N PHE A 34 -17.85 -7.08 -22.58
CA PHE A 34 -17.46 -7.63 -21.29
C PHE A 34 -15.99 -8.06 -21.27
N ALA A 35 -15.49 -8.69 -22.34
CA ALA A 35 -14.09 -9.08 -22.47
C ALA A 35 -13.17 -7.85 -22.51
N LEU A 36 -13.54 -6.80 -23.24
CA LEU A 36 -12.80 -5.53 -23.27
C LEU A 36 -12.85 -4.82 -21.91
N ALA A 37 -14.01 -4.80 -21.25
CA ALA A 37 -14.16 -4.23 -19.91
C ALA A 37 -13.36 -5.03 -18.86
N ALA A 38 -13.35 -6.36 -18.95
CA ALA A 38 -12.53 -7.21 -18.10
C ALA A 38 -11.02 -7.03 -18.37
N TRP A 39 -10.64 -6.83 -19.64
CA TRP A 39 -9.26 -6.58 -20.03
C TRP A 39 -8.77 -5.19 -19.57
N LEU A 40 -9.56 -4.14 -19.79
CA LEU A 40 -9.29 -2.78 -19.30
C LEU A 40 -9.35 -2.71 -17.76
N GLY A 41 -10.31 -3.39 -17.15
CA GLY A 41 -10.45 -3.50 -15.70
C GLY A 41 -9.26 -4.22 -15.07
N SER A 42 -8.69 -5.23 -15.74
CA SER A 42 -7.45 -5.89 -15.34
C SER A 42 -6.31 -4.87 -15.26
N PHE A 43 -6.07 -4.06 -16.31
CA PHE A 43 -5.05 -3.00 -16.24
C PHE A 43 -5.33 -1.98 -15.13
N TYR A 44 -6.58 -1.55 -14.95
CA TYR A 44 -6.94 -0.56 -13.93
C TYR A 44 -6.71 -1.06 -12.50
N ILE A 45 -6.98 -2.34 -12.24
CA ILE A 45 -6.78 -2.98 -10.94
C ILE A 45 -5.28 -3.27 -10.67
N PHE A 46 -4.51 -3.65 -11.70
CA PHE A 46 -3.08 -3.98 -11.55
C PHE A 46 -2.14 -2.77 -11.60
N ASP A 47 -2.53 -1.63 -12.20
CA ASP A 47 -1.63 -0.49 -12.39
C ASP A 47 -1.65 0.51 -11.21
N GLN A 48 -2.71 0.51 -10.39
CA GLN A 48 -2.87 1.40 -9.22
C GLN A 48 -2.98 0.61 -7.89
N PRO A 49 -1.88 0.04 -7.37
CA PRO A 49 -1.87 -0.59 -6.04
C PRO A 49 -2.06 0.40 -4.88
N GLU A 50 -2.14 1.69 -5.17
CA GLU A 50 -2.27 2.80 -4.20
C GLU A 50 -3.69 2.98 -3.65
N ARG A 51 -4.71 2.34 -4.27
CA ARG A 51 -6.10 2.42 -3.77
C ARG A 51 -6.42 1.25 -2.84
N PRO A 52 -7.05 1.51 -1.67
CA PRO A 52 -7.36 0.48 -0.67
C PRO A 52 -8.28 -0.62 -1.22
N ASP A 53 -9.15 -0.30 -2.17
CA ASP A 53 -10.06 -1.26 -2.80
C ASP A 53 -9.33 -2.24 -3.74
N SER A 54 -8.33 -1.75 -4.50
CA SER A 54 -7.48 -2.59 -5.35
C SER A 54 -6.62 -3.54 -4.50
N TYR A 55 -6.10 -3.07 -3.36
CA TYR A 55 -5.36 -3.90 -2.41
C TYR A 55 -6.20 -5.06 -1.84
N ARG A 56 -7.47 -4.80 -1.49
CA ARG A 56 -8.42 -5.83 -1.01
C ARG A 56 -8.76 -6.87 -2.08
N ILE A 57 -8.90 -6.44 -3.33
CA ILE A 57 -9.18 -7.32 -4.47
C ILE A 57 -7.94 -8.20 -4.78
N LEU A 58 -6.74 -7.63 -4.73
CA LEU A 58 -5.49 -8.36 -4.96
C LEU A 58 -5.15 -9.33 -3.80
N GLN A 59 -5.50 -9.02 -2.55
CA GLN A 59 -5.42 -9.95 -1.42
C GLN A 59 -6.34 -11.17 -1.61
N ARG A 60 -7.58 -10.95 -2.08
CA ARG A 60 -8.55 -12.03 -2.34
C ARG A 60 -8.15 -12.94 -3.50
N LEU A 61 -7.35 -12.46 -4.45
CA LEU A 61 -6.93 -13.23 -5.63
C LEU A 61 -5.70 -14.13 -5.40
N HIS A 62 -5.16 -14.21 -4.17
CA HIS A 62 -4.00 -15.05 -3.81
C HIS A 62 -2.75 -14.88 -4.72
N LYS A 63 -2.64 -13.77 -5.46
CA LYS A 63 -1.52 -13.47 -6.37
C LYS A 63 -0.50 -12.47 -5.83
N ILE A 64 -0.69 -11.98 -4.61
CA ILE A 64 0.35 -11.26 -3.89
C ILE A 64 1.01 -12.27 -2.95
N ASP A 65 2.27 -12.60 -3.21
CA ASP A 65 3.10 -13.34 -2.26
C ASP A 65 3.09 -12.57 -0.92
N PRO A 66 2.83 -13.23 0.22
CA PRO A 66 2.86 -12.58 1.53
C PRO A 66 4.19 -11.84 1.70
N PRO A 67 4.21 -10.64 2.33
CA PRO A 67 5.37 -9.76 2.39
C PRO A 67 6.65 -10.55 2.70
N LYS A 68 7.44 -10.78 1.66
CA LYS A 68 8.59 -11.68 1.67
C LYS A 68 9.72 -10.92 2.35
N ARG A 69 10.05 -11.35 3.56
CA ARG A 69 11.14 -10.83 4.39
C ARG A 69 12.49 -11.09 3.71
N PHE A 70 13.12 -10.03 3.19
CA PHE A 70 14.47 -10.07 2.60
C PHE A 70 15.59 -9.85 3.63
N GLU A 71 16.80 -10.29 3.30
CA GLU A 71 17.98 -10.30 4.18
C GLU A 71 18.65 -8.93 4.37
N LEU A 72 19.42 -8.81 5.46
CA LEU A 72 19.81 -7.60 6.20
C LEU A 72 20.92 -6.71 5.59
N THR A 73 21.16 -6.72 4.27
CA THR A 73 22.36 -6.07 3.69
C THR A 73 22.14 -5.21 2.44
N ALA A 74 20.91 -4.82 2.13
CA ALA A 74 20.65 -3.96 0.97
C ALA A 74 19.49 -2.98 1.23
N ALA A 75 19.59 -2.15 2.27
CA ALA A 75 18.73 -0.97 2.34
C ALA A 75 18.88 -0.20 1.03
N PRO A 76 17.77 0.17 0.35
CA PRO A 76 17.84 0.84 -0.93
C PRO A 76 18.60 2.15 -0.77
N ALA A 77 19.39 2.49 -1.78
CA ALA A 77 20.12 3.76 -1.80
C ALA A 77 19.12 4.90 -1.58
N GLY A 78 19.37 5.68 -0.54
CA GLY A 78 18.48 6.75 -0.15
C GLY A 78 19.21 7.99 0.30
N GLU A 79 18.44 9.06 0.30
CA GLU A 79 18.83 10.37 0.78
C GLU A 79 18.34 10.54 2.20
N PHE A 80 19.14 11.19 3.03
CA PHE A 80 18.81 11.40 4.44
C PHE A 80 18.45 12.86 4.62
N LEU A 81 17.20 13.11 4.96
CA LEU A 81 16.62 14.43 4.98
C LEU A 81 16.24 14.83 6.40
N LYS A 82 16.63 16.05 6.77
CA LYS A 82 16.21 16.68 8.02
C LYS A 82 14.79 17.21 7.90
N ALA A 83 14.16 17.48 9.04
CA ALA A 83 12.79 18.00 9.09
C ALA A 83 12.57 19.24 8.21
N LYS A 84 13.52 20.19 8.21
CA LYS A 84 13.44 21.38 7.36
C LYS A 84 13.51 21.05 5.86
N GLU A 85 14.42 20.16 5.46
CA GLU A 85 14.60 19.75 4.06
C GLU A 85 13.36 19.02 3.53
N LEU A 86 12.74 18.19 4.37
CA LEU A 86 11.46 17.53 4.07
C LEU A 86 10.33 18.55 3.93
N TYR A 87 10.23 19.50 4.85
CA TYR A 87 9.23 20.56 4.79
C TYR A 87 9.38 21.40 3.51
N ASP A 88 10.58 21.95 3.26
CA ASP A 88 10.87 22.79 2.09
C ASP A 88 10.56 22.05 0.78
N ARG A 89 10.81 20.74 0.73
CA ARG A 89 10.51 19.89 -0.42
C ARG A 89 9.01 19.77 -0.69
N TYR A 90 8.21 19.43 0.32
CA TYR A 90 6.78 19.13 0.11
C TYR A 90 5.89 20.37 0.14
N VAL A 91 6.31 21.44 0.84
CA VAL A 91 5.55 22.70 0.91
C VAL A 91 5.58 23.45 -0.43
N GLY A 92 6.67 23.33 -1.19
CA GLY A 92 6.81 23.95 -2.52
C GLY A 92 5.98 23.29 -3.61
N MET A 93 5.57 22.03 -3.43
CA MET A 93 4.81 21.27 -4.43
C MET A 93 3.36 21.76 -4.51
N GLY A 94 2.82 21.83 -5.73
CA GLY A 94 1.38 22.03 -5.93
C GLY A 94 0.55 20.83 -5.45
N ALA A 95 -0.76 20.98 -5.25
CA ALA A 95 -1.60 19.89 -4.75
C ALA A 95 -1.58 18.63 -5.64
N ALA A 96 -1.61 18.82 -6.97
CA ALA A 96 -1.54 17.71 -7.93
C ALA A 96 -0.16 17.04 -7.96
N GLU A 97 0.91 17.82 -7.78
CA GLU A 97 2.27 17.31 -7.71
C GLU A 97 2.51 16.52 -6.44
N LEU A 98 2.07 17.05 -5.28
CA LEU A 98 2.15 16.37 -4.00
C LEU A 98 1.39 15.03 -4.03
N ALA A 99 0.18 15.01 -4.59
CA ALA A 99 -0.60 13.78 -4.73
C ALA A 99 0.10 12.73 -5.61
N LYS A 100 0.79 13.18 -6.68
CA LYS A 100 1.56 12.28 -7.54
C LYS A 100 2.80 11.73 -6.82
N THR A 101 3.55 12.59 -6.11
CA THR A 101 4.70 12.17 -5.31
C THR A 101 4.28 11.20 -4.22
N ASP A 102 3.15 11.45 -3.56
CA ASP A 102 2.61 10.60 -2.52
C ASP A 102 2.24 9.19 -3.02
N ALA A 103 1.58 9.13 -4.19
CA ALA A 103 1.34 7.91 -4.94
C ALA A 103 2.64 7.14 -5.21
N GLU A 104 3.68 7.83 -5.71
CA GLU A 104 4.98 7.22 -5.98
C GLU A 104 5.67 6.69 -4.70
N LEU A 105 5.61 7.42 -3.58
CA LEU A 105 6.15 6.98 -2.28
C LEU A 105 5.45 5.70 -1.80
N THR A 106 4.12 5.70 -1.82
CA THR A 106 3.30 4.54 -1.45
C THR A 106 3.59 3.34 -2.34
N ARG A 107 3.70 3.56 -3.66
CA ARG A 107 4.02 2.52 -4.63
C ARG A 107 5.40 1.91 -4.40
N ASN A 108 6.40 2.75 -4.13
CA ASN A 108 7.76 2.30 -3.84
C ASN A 108 7.79 1.44 -2.58
N TYR A 109 7.05 1.85 -1.55
CA TYR A 109 6.90 1.08 -0.33
C TYR A 109 6.28 -0.31 -0.59
N ILE A 110 5.12 -0.36 -1.27
CA ILE A 110 4.43 -1.62 -1.60
C ILE A 110 5.30 -2.56 -2.44
N ARG A 111 6.13 -2.00 -3.33
CA ARG A 111 7.07 -2.76 -4.17
C ARG A 111 8.38 -3.09 -3.45
N ASN A 112 8.45 -2.93 -2.13
CA ASN A 112 9.65 -3.17 -1.32
C ASN A 112 10.90 -2.47 -1.87
N TYR A 113 10.73 -1.30 -2.47
CA TYR A 113 11.81 -0.50 -3.05
C TYR A 113 12.67 -1.21 -4.12
N GLN A 114 12.17 -2.27 -4.77
CA GLN A 114 12.91 -3.03 -5.78
C GLN A 114 13.07 -2.30 -7.13
N GLN A 115 12.21 -1.31 -7.41
CA GLN A 115 12.17 -0.58 -8.68
C GLN A 115 12.11 0.94 -8.47
N VAL A 116 12.78 1.44 -7.42
CA VAL A 116 12.77 2.88 -7.12
C VAL A 116 13.46 3.63 -8.25
N ARG A 117 12.75 4.59 -8.85
CA ARG A 117 13.34 5.59 -9.73
C ARG A 117 13.87 6.71 -8.85
N GLY A 118 15.15 6.69 -8.52
CA GLY A 118 15.80 7.71 -7.70
C GLY A 118 16.17 7.22 -6.29
N LEU A 119 16.29 8.16 -5.35
CA LEU A 119 16.70 7.90 -3.97
C LEU A 119 15.47 7.79 -3.06
N VAL A 120 15.51 6.86 -2.11
CA VAL A 120 14.47 6.75 -1.08
C VAL A 120 14.69 7.84 -0.02
N PRO A 121 13.68 8.67 0.29
CA PRO A 121 13.80 9.67 1.35
C PRO A 121 13.74 9.02 2.73
N TYR A 122 14.83 9.11 3.47
CA TYR A 122 14.95 8.69 4.87
C TYR A 122 14.93 9.90 5.80
N VAL A 123 14.15 9.80 6.88
CA VAL A 123 14.03 10.84 7.90
C VAL A 123 15.18 10.74 8.90
N ILE A 124 15.83 11.87 9.17
CA ILE A 124 16.83 12.00 10.24
C ILE A 124 16.51 13.20 11.13
N GLY A 125 17.01 13.17 12.37
CA GLY A 125 16.88 14.27 13.33
C GLY A 125 16.30 13.86 14.66
N ARG A 126 15.84 14.83 15.44
CA ARG A 126 15.24 14.62 16.76
C ARG A 126 13.78 14.99 16.73
N TYR A 127 12.95 14.09 17.22
CA TYR A 127 11.51 14.21 17.21
C TYR A 127 10.96 13.96 18.62
N ARG A 128 10.02 14.78 19.06
CA ARG A 128 9.34 14.59 20.35
C ARG A 128 7.97 13.97 20.11
N ILE A 129 7.68 12.88 20.82
CA ILE A 129 6.36 12.23 20.76
C ILE A 129 5.32 13.18 21.36
N LEU A 130 4.32 13.53 20.57
CA LEU A 130 3.13 14.27 20.99
C LEU A 130 2.04 13.33 21.49
N ALA A 131 1.80 12.26 20.74
CA ALA A 131 0.79 11.26 21.05
C ALA A 131 1.20 9.90 20.46
N ALA A 132 0.71 8.82 21.06
CA ALA A 132 0.84 7.49 20.51
C ALA A 132 -0.51 6.78 20.57
N ARG A 133 -0.88 6.08 19.49
CA ARG A 133 -2.08 5.25 19.43
C ARG A 133 -1.76 3.86 18.90
N GLU A 134 -2.62 2.92 19.24
CA GLU A 134 -2.58 1.59 18.65
C GLU A 134 -3.12 1.64 17.21
N LEU A 135 -2.53 0.81 16.35
CA LEU A 135 -3.02 0.59 15.00
C LEU A 135 -4.23 -0.34 15.03
N GLY A 136 -5.29 0.04 14.31
CA GLY A 136 -6.57 -0.66 14.25
C GLY A 136 -6.77 -1.43 12.94
N PRO A 137 -7.92 -2.12 12.81
CA PRO A 137 -8.26 -2.90 11.62
C PRO A 137 -8.53 -2.04 10.36
N ASP A 138 -8.79 -0.75 10.54
CA ASP A 138 -9.00 0.21 9.45
C ASP A 138 -7.69 0.87 8.98
N ASP A 139 -6.58 0.68 9.70
CA ASP A 139 -5.26 1.18 9.31
C ASP A 139 -4.62 0.26 8.26
N VAL A 140 -3.75 0.83 7.41
CA VAL A 140 -2.97 0.08 6.40
C VAL A 140 -2.16 -1.06 7.05
N PHE A 141 -1.63 -0.79 8.25
CA PHE A 141 -1.02 -1.78 9.11
C PHE A 141 -2.01 -2.17 10.20
N THR A 142 -2.44 -3.42 10.21
CA THR A 142 -3.53 -3.88 11.10
C THR A 142 -3.10 -4.20 12.52
N SER A 143 -1.81 -4.06 12.85
CA SER A 143 -1.26 -4.34 14.19
C SER A 143 0.05 -3.57 14.41
N GLY A 144 0.17 -2.93 15.57
CA GLY A 144 1.33 -2.13 15.95
C GLY A 144 0.95 -0.87 16.70
N MET A 145 1.86 0.11 16.72
CA MET A 145 1.62 1.45 17.28
C MET A 145 2.00 2.50 16.26
N VAL A 146 1.35 3.67 16.30
CA VAL A 146 1.79 4.86 15.59
C VAL A 146 2.03 5.97 16.60
N ALA A 147 3.19 6.62 16.49
CA ALA A 147 3.56 7.77 17.30
C ALA A 147 3.51 9.03 16.44
N LEU A 148 2.63 9.96 16.79
CA LEU A 148 2.66 11.31 16.24
C LEU A 148 3.77 12.08 16.95
N THR A 149 4.68 12.62 16.16
CA THR A 149 5.87 13.31 16.66
C THR A 149 6.01 14.67 16.00
N ASN A 150 6.66 15.60 16.71
CA ASN A 150 7.03 16.91 16.19
C ASN A 150 8.54 17.03 16.11
N ALA A 151 9.08 17.59 15.03
CA ALA A 151 10.52 17.80 14.95
C ALA A 151 10.94 18.89 15.93
N ILE A 152 11.98 18.61 16.72
CA ILE A 152 12.48 19.56 17.73
C ILE A 152 13.09 20.79 17.04
N ASP A 153 13.75 20.58 15.91
CA ASP A 153 14.44 21.62 15.17
C ASP A 153 13.52 22.34 14.13
N SER A 154 12.29 21.86 13.90
CA SER A 154 11.32 22.48 12.97
C SER A 154 9.86 22.10 13.31
N GLY A 155 9.13 23.01 13.96
CA GLY A 155 7.73 22.76 14.38
C GLY A 155 6.69 22.72 13.24
N GLU A 156 7.11 23.02 12.01
CA GLU A 156 6.25 23.05 10.82
C GLU A 156 6.07 21.65 10.20
N LEU A 157 6.98 20.72 10.52
CA LEU A 157 6.90 19.32 10.11
C LEU A 157 6.47 18.42 11.27
N LEU A 158 5.36 17.73 11.06
CA LEU A 158 4.93 16.62 11.91
C LEU A 158 5.30 15.30 11.24
N MET A 159 5.59 14.30 12.06
CA MET A 159 5.86 12.94 11.57
C MET A 159 5.02 11.93 12.34
N GLU A 160 4.24 11.15 11.61
CA GLU A 160 3.67 9.91 12.08
C GLU A 160 4.68 8.79 11.88
N HIS A 161 5.25 8.31 12.98
CA HIS A 161 6.18 7.20 12.95
C HIS A 161 5.46 5.90 13.25
N LEU A 162 5.46 5.00 12.27
CA LEU A 162 4.81 3.70 12.35
C LEU A 162 5.75 2.67 12.97
N TYR A 163 5.23 1.93 13.93
CA TYR A 163 5.88 0.76 14.53
C TYR A 163 4.99 -0.48 14.36
N PRO A 164 4.96 -1.11 13.17
CA PRO A 164 4.25 -2.36 12.97
C PRO A 164 4.83 -3.45 13.86
N ALA A 165 3.97 -4.12 14.62
CA ALA A 165 4.40 -5.06 15.63
C ALA A 165 3.34 -6.13 15.85
N ARG A 166 3.77 -7.28 16.36
CA ARG A 166 2.83 -8.35 16.74
C ARG A 166 2.08 -7.98 18.03
N PRO A 167 0.87 -8.50 18.25
CA PRO A 167 0.08 -8.22 19.45
C PRO A 167 0.82 -8.47 20.77
N GLU A 168 1.71 -9.47 20.80
CA GLU A 168 2.44 -9.85 22.03
C GLU A 168 3.35 -8.75 22.57
N VAL A 169 3.88 -7.86 21.72
CA VAL A 169 4.80 -6.79 22.12
C VAL A 169 4.11 -5.44 22.31
N LEU A 170 2.83 -5.32 21.96
CA LEU A 170 2.07 -4.07 22.09
C LEU A 170 2.03 -3.51 23.52
N PRO A 171 1.85 -4.33 24.58
CA PRO A 171 1.85 -3.81 25.95
C PRO A 171 3.16 -3.13 26.32
N LEU A 172 4.29 -3.69 25.88
CA LEU A 172 5.62 -3.10 26.09
C LEU A 172 5.76 -1.79 25.31
N MET A 173 5.33 -1.77 24.05
CA MET A 173 5.41 -0.57 23.22
C MET A 173 4.55 0.58 23.76
N LYS A 174 3.36 0.30 24.29
CA LYS A 174 2.52 1.30 24.97
C LYS A 174 3.20 1.89 26.20
N GLN A 175 4.00 1.10 26.92
CA GLN A 175 4.75 1.60 28.08
C GLN A 175 5.95 2.45 27.67
N THR A 176 6.55 2.17 26.51
CA THR A 176 7.74 2.88 26.02
C THR A 176 7.38 4.15 25.24
N LEU A 177 6.38 4.10 24.35
CA LEU A 177 5.98 5.22 23.49
C LEU A 177 5.07 6.20 24.24
N LYS A 178 5.65 6.93 25.18
CA LYS A 178 4.94 7.94 25.97
C LYS A 178 5.11 9.34 25.37
N PRO A 179 4.08 10.21 25.44
CA PRO A 179 4.21 11.63 25.12
C PRO A 179 5.38 12.26 25.89
N GLY A 180 6.11 13.16 25.22
CA GLY A 180 7.29 13.82 25.77
C GLY A 180 8.60 13.07 25.55
N LEU A 181 8.57 11.78 25.20
CA LEU A 181 9.79 11.04 24.83
C LEU A 181 10.41 11.63 23.55
N GLU A 182 11.73 11.75 23.55
CA GLU A 182 12.49 12.15 22.37
C GLU A 182 13.00 10.92 21.63
N VAL A 183 12.70 10.86 20.33
CA VAL A 183 13.17 9.86 19.39
C VAL A 183 14.25 10.50 18.53
N LYS A 184 15.44 9.93 18.54
CA LYS A 184 16.55 10.33 17.69
C LYS A 184 16.63 9.35 16.52
N LEU A 185 16.58 9.87 15.30
CA LEU A 185 16.72 9.10 14.07
C LEU A 185 18.08 9.40 13.45
N GLU A 186 18.96 8.40 13.44
CA GLU A 186 20.29 8.51 12.88
C GLU A 186 20.47 7.69 11.60
N ARG A 187 21.22 8.24 10.65
CA ARG A 187 21.54 7.60 9.36
C ARG A 187 22.10 6.17 9.48
N THR A 188 22.85 5.88 10.54
CA THR A 188 23.56 4.61 10.74
C THR A 188 22.72 3.55 11.45
N HIS A 189 21.72 3.96 12.23
CA HIS A 189 21.01 3.06 13.15
C HIS A 189 19.51 2.96 12.85
N ASP A 190 18.91 4.04 12.37
CA ASP A 190 17.45 4.19 12.27
C ASP A 190 17.07 4.61 10.85
N LEU A 191 16.93 3.62 9.97
CA LEU A 191 16.41 3.85 8.63
C LEU A 191 14.90 4.00 8.71
N SER A 192 14.38 5.22 8.59
CA SER A 192 12.95 5.51 8.59
C SER A 192 12.57 6.13 7.26
N ALA A 193 12.00 5.36 6.35
CA ALA A 193 11.64 5.84 5.01
C ALA A 193 10.31 6.58 5.05
N VAL A 194 10.21 7.69 4.31
CA VAL A 194 8.95 8.41 4.11
C VAL A 194 8.12 7.62 3.11
N ILE A 195 6.90 7.24 3.52
CA ILE A 195 5.97 6.47 2.69
C ILE A 195 4.76 7.28 2.26
N HIS A 196 4.44 8.36 2.99
CA HIS A 196 3.31 9.24 2.71
C HIS A 196 3.66 10.68 3.11
N ALA A 197 3.15 11.65 2.37
CA ALA A 197 3.28 13.08 2.68
C ALA A 197 1.98 13.84 2.39
N GLN A 198 1.49 14.56 3.39
CA GLN A 198 0.24 15.31 3.31
C GLN A 198 0.42 16.74 3.82
N ARG A 199 -0.26 17.68 3.16
CA ARG A 199 -0.43 19.05 3.63
C ARG A 199 -1.71 19.17 4.46
N LEU A 200 -1.59 19.73 5.66
CA LEU A 200 -2.70 19.96 6.56
C LEU A 200 -3.41 21.27 6.21
N ALA A 201 -4.66 21.39 6.66
CA ALA A 201 -5.45 22.60 6.49
C ALA A 201 -4.81 23.85 7.14
N ASP A 202 -3.96 23.66 8.15
CA ASP A 202 -3.21 24.73 8.82
C ASP A 202 -1.89 25.11 8.11
N GLY A 203 -1.59 24.48 6.97
CA GLY A 203 -0.39 24.73 6.17
C GLY A 203 0.84 23.91 6.57
N ARG A 204 0.78 23.15 7.67
CA ARG A 204 1.88 22.25 8.06
C ARG A 204 1.95 21.03 7.15
N ILE A 205 3.11 20.37 7.16
CA ILE A 205 3.29 19.09 6.47
C ILE A 205 3.32 17.98 7.52
N VAL A 206 2.49 16.95 7.32
CA VAL A 206 2.64 15.66 8.01
C VAL A 206 3.27 14.69 7.03
N ILE A 207 4.30 13.99 7.49
CA ILE A 207 4.82 12.82 6.82
C ILE A 207 4.51 11.57 7.62
N THR A 208 4.28 10.46 6.93
CA THR A 208 4.27 9.15 7.57
C THR A 208 5.58 8.45 7.22
N ALA A 209 6.28 7.99 8.24
CA ALA A 209 7.54 7.29 8.10
C ALA A 209 7.47 5.93 8.79
N GLU A 210 8.10 4.95 8.17
CA GLU A 210 8.22 3.61 8.72
C GLU A 210 9.64 3.10 8.51
N MET A 211 10.11 2.26 9.42
CA MET A 211 11.31 1.48 9.17
C MET A 211 11.06 0.51 8.01
N PRO A 212 11.86 0.55 6.91
CA PRO A 212 11.75 -0.45 5.86
C PRO A 212 11.95 -1.83 6.47
N ILE A 213 10.94 -2.69 6.36
CA ILE A 213 10.97 -4.03 6.93
C ILE A 213 12.00 -4.87 6.16
N ALA A 214 13.23 -4.92 6.67
CA ALA A 214 14.20 -5.96 6.35
C ALA A 214 14.07 -7.11 7.36
N GLY A 215 14.02 -8.33 6.84
CA GLY A 215 13.77 -9.57 7.56
C GLY A 215 14.91 -10.05 8.46
N LYS A 216 14.47 -10.65 9.58
CA LYS A 216 15.20 -11.41 10.61
C LYS A 216 16.08 -10.61 11.57
N ARG A 217 15.52 -10.23 12.72
CA ARG A 217 16.22 -10.45 13.99
C ARG A 217 15.67 -11.71 14.65
N SER A 218 16.46 -12.78 14.53
CA SER A 218 16.44 -13.90 15.47
C SER A 218 16.71 -13.35 16.87
N GLN A 219 15.95 -13.87 17.81
CA GLN A 219 16.07 -13.70 19.24
C GLN A 219 17.46 -14.15 19.72
N SER A 220 18.47 -13.28 19.64
CA SER A 220 19.70 -13.33 20.44
C SER A 220 20.59 -12.14 20.10
N ARG A 221 20.45 -11.05 20.86
CA ARG A 221 21.52 -10.22 21.43
C ARG A 221 20.96 -8.85 21.84
N ARG A 222 20.86 -8.71 23.16
CA ARG A 222 20.93 -7.50 23.99
C ARG A 222 20.36 -6.20 23.40
N ALA A 223 19.30 -5.74 24.04
CA ALA A 223 18.80 -4.38 23.98
C ALA A 223 19.92 -3.33 23.90
N PRO A 224 19.84 -2.33 23.01
CA PRO A 224 20.55 -1.08 23.16
C PRO A 224 19.69 -0.14 24.02
N PHE A 225 19.45 -0.53 25.28
CA PHE A 225 18.96 0.35 26.34
C PHE A 225 19.90 0.20 27.54
N GLN A 226 21.19 0.39 27.28
CA GLN A 226 22.16 0.70 28.32
C GLN A 226 22.80 2.02 27.93
N TYR A 227 22.18 3.12 28.34
CA TYR A 227 22.81 4.38 28.77
C TYR A 227 21.68 5.31 29.26
N LEU A 228 21.08 4.92 30.38
CA LEU A 228 20.33 5.80 31.30
C LEU A 228 20.43 5.18 32.70
N ALA A 229 21.66 5.18 33.22
CA ALA A 229 22.09 5.18 34.62
C ALA A 229 23.61 5.33 34.63
#